data_AF-A0A5C3P9L9-F1
#
_entry.id   AF-A0A5C3P9L9-F1
#
_cell.length_a   1.000
_cell.length_b   1.000
_cell.length_c   1.000
_cell.angle_alpha   90.00
_cell.angle_beta   90.00
_cell.angle_gamma   90.00
#
_symmetry.space_group_name_H-M   'P 1'
#
loop_
_entity.id
_entity.type
_entity.pdbx_description
1 polymer ?
#
loop_
_entity_poly.entity_id
_entity_poly.type
_entity_poly.pdbx_seq_one_letter_code
_entity_poly.pdbx_strand_id
1 'polypeptide(L)'
;MAADDQSKVLGIVVLARHGDRQGFYQDPLTYTASATAITPLGEQQEFQLGSLIRSRYLNSSLASFISGVSDTSSLFVQNQVAVRADAGGEGGVIFDSAVALAQGLWPPTSLASTILADGSTVTSPLGGYQYVPIESVEPNEDVSLEGYTSCNTFDDHTSAFYASEEFQNKQRLVSQFLTNLQPYMDGRPVTLQNMIFDYMNVQSIHNATFAQNLPDHYLAQARDLANWHEYNVFSDSTFDGIGNIAFRAMVPSVVTAMQRIANASDPLKLHYSAIAYKPFLSLFNMTGVVADGALPPTIVNYAASVVLEVRQPASSSEPFVRFNFKNGTDDDSFRTYSMRFPGWDGSADTDVPLSTFVGAFQPAGINTTLQWCNVCAQTQARGCAALFAGNGTGTSGHTIRLVEHDAISPVGAGFLGAGLTVVVYGLGLAILAYLGLLTFGKRARTASRQKYGTNDHTELHSSVSDSDPIHA
;
A
#
# COMPACT_ATOMS: atom_id res chain seq x y z
N MET A 1 8.85 22.99 -18.50
CA MET A 1 8.14 24.09 -17.82
C MET A 1 8.75 24.18 -16.44
N ALA A 2 9.32 25.31 -16.02
CA ALA A 2 9.91 25.39 -14.68
C ALA A 2 8.88 24.95 -13.62
N ALA A 3 9.33 24.27 -12.56
CA ALA A 3 8.50 23.98 -11.39
C ALA A 3 7.70 25.23 -11.01
N ASP A 4 6.38 25.15 -11.09
CA ASP A 4 5.50 26.24 -10.65
C ASP A 4 5.56 26.28 -9.12
N ASP A 5 6.31 27.25 -8.58
CA ASP A 5 6.44 27.52 -7.14
C ASP A 5 5.07 27.85 -6.48
N GLN A 6 4.00 28.04 -7.27
CA GLN A 6 2.63 28.21 -6.81
C GLN A 6 1.73 26.98 -7.07
N SER A 7 2.31 25.80 -7.23
CA SER A 7 1.54 24.56 -7.33
C SER A 7 1.08 24.05 -5.95
N LYS A 8 -0.17 23.59 -5.88
CA LYS A 8 -0.80 23.04 -4.69
C LYS A 8 -0.84 21.51 -4.76
N VAL A 9 -0.50 20.82 -3.67
CA VAL A 9 -0.57 19.35 -3.61
C VAL A 9 -2.03 18.91 -3.47
N LEU A 10 -2.52 18.12 -4.43
CA LEU A 10 -3.87 17.52 -4.39
C LEU A 10 -3.90 16.24 -3.55
N GLY A 11 -2.79 15.50 -3.55
CA GLY A 11 -2.59 14.27 -2.82
C GLY A 11 -1.26 13.61 -3.22
N ILE A 12 -0.96 12.48 -2.59
CA ILE A 12 0.30 11.76 -2.79
C ILE A 12 0.10 10.25 -2.94
N VAL A 13 0.98 9.64 -3.74
CA VAL A 13 1.19 8.19 -3.77
C VAL A 13 2.56 7.90 -3.15
N VAL A 14 2.55 7.17 -2.04
CA VAL A 14 3.73 6.79 -1.25
C VAL A 14 4.06 5.34 -1.56
N LEU A 15 5.30 5.08 -1.96
CA LEU A 15 5.88 3.74 -2.00
C LEU A 15 6.97 3.70 -0.93
N ALA A 16 6.92 2.77 0.01
CA ALA A 16 7.95 2.63 1.03
C ALA A 16 8.48 1.20 1.09
N ARG A 17 9.82 1.08 1.07
CA ARG A 17 10.48 -0.18 1.42
C ARG A 17 10.34 -0.36 2.92
N HIS A 18 10.03 -1.58 3.35
CA HIS A 18 10.05 -1.99 4.75
C HIS A 18 11.36 -1.61 5.51
N GLY A 19 11.25 -1.64 6.83
CA GLY A 19 12.36 -1.35 7.75
C GLY A 19 13.36 -2.51 7.87
N ASP A 20 14.37 -2.30 8.71
CA ASP A 20 15.31 -3.35 9.11
C ASP A 20 14.60 -4.63 9.59
N ARG A 21 15.19 -5.77 9.22
CA ARG A 21 14.64 -7.09 9.47
C ARG A 21 15.71 -8.08 9.91
N GLN A 22 15.28 -9.16 10.55
CA GLN A 22 16.13 -10.28 10.91
C GLN A 22 16.64 -11.00 9.65
N GLY A 23 17.40 -12.10 9.87
CA GLY A 23 17.91 -12.96 8.81
C GLY A 23 16.84 -13.25 7.75
N PHE A 24 17.28 -13.47 6.52
CA PHE A 24 16.42 -13.65 5.37
C PHE A 24 17.11 -14.62 4.42
N TYR A 25 16.31 -15.48 3.80
CA TYR A 25 16.75 -16.29 2.68
C TYR A 25 15.89 -15.97 1.47
N GLN A 26 16.55 -15.82 0.34
CA GLN A 26 15.92 -15.64 -0.94
C GLN A 26 16.56 -16.56 -1.97
N ASP A 27 15.73 -17.28 -2.70
CA ASP A 27 16.18 -18.08 -3.82
C ASP A 27 16.67 -17.16 -4.95
N PRO A 28 17.91 -17.34 -5.46
CA PRO A 28 18.53 -16.40 -6.39
C PRO A 28 17.95 -16.46 -7.80
N LEU A 29 17.14 -17.48 -8.12
CA LEU A 29 16.51 -17.62 -9.43
C LEU A 29 15.05 -17.20 -9.36
N THR A 30 14.29 -17.82 -8.46
CA THR A 30 12.83 -17.67 -8.37
C THR A 30 12.40 -16.50 -7.48
N TYR A 31 13.36 -15.88 -6.77
CA TYR A 31 13.13 -14.81 -5.79
C TYR A 31 12.21 -15.21 -4.62
N THR A 32 11.95 -16.51 -4.44
CA THR A 32 11.16 -17.03 -3.32
C THR A 32 11.85 -16.72 -2.00
N ALA A 33 11.17 -15.96 -1.15
CA ALA A 33 11.67 -15.51 0.14
C ALA A 33 11.18 -16.38 1.29
N SER A 34 11.98 -16.48 2.36
CA SER A 34 11.60 -17.17 3.58
C SER A 34 12.39 -16.69 4.80
N ALA A 35 11.87 -17.05 5.98
CA ALA A 35 12.56 -16.98 7.27
C ALA A 35 13.06 -15.58 7.62
N THR A 36 12.14 -14.62 7.78
CA THR A 36 12.45 -13.27 8.27
C THR A 36 11.33 -12.68 9.12
N ALA A 37 11.65 -11.67 9.92
CA ALA A 37 10.73 -10.93 10.77
C ALA A 37 11.24 -9.49 10.95
N ILE A 38 10.33 -8.54 11.12
CA ILE A 38 10.74 -7.14 11.36
C ILE A 38 11.48 -7.04 12.69
N THR A 39 12.42 -6.12 12.81
CA THR A 39 13.06 -5.80 14.09
C THR A 39 12.44 -4.55 14.70
N PRO A 40 12.62 -4.32 16.01
CA PRO A 40 12.30 -3.03 16.62
C PRO A 40 13.03 -1.84 15.97
N LEU A 41 14.23 -2.06 15.41
CA LEU A 41 14.93 -1.05 14.63
C LEU A 41 14.14 -0.72 13.36
N GLY A 42 13.65 -1.73 12.64
CA GLY A 42 12.81 -1.56 11.45
C GLY A 42 11.51 -0.82 11.75
N GLU A 43 10.81 -1.21 12.81
CA GLU A 43 9.61 -0.50 13.28
C GLU A 43 9.90 0.98 13.56
N GLN A 44 11.04 1.27 14.23
CA GLN A 44 11.43 2.64 14.54
C GLN A 44 11.76 3.46 13.28
N GLN A 45 12.41 2.86 12.28
CA GLN A 45 12.72 3.50 11.01
C GLN A 45 11.45 3.87 10.25
N GLU A 46 10.49 2.96 10.18
CA GLU A 46 9.20 3.17 9.53
C GLU A 46 8.35 4.21 10.26
N PHE A 47 8.31 4.17 11.59
CA PHE A 47 7.66 5.19 12.41
C PHE A 47 8.24 6.60 12.14
N GLN A 48 9.56 6.71 12.00
CA GLN A 48 10.24 7.96 11.67
C GLN A 48 9.91 8.42 10.25
N LEU A 49 9.90 7.52 9.27
CA LEU A 49 9.48 7.82 7.91
C LEU A 49 8.03 8.34 7.90
N GLY A 50 7.14 7.69 8.64
CA GLY A 50 5.76 8.13 8.78
C GLY A 50 5.65 9.51 9.43
N SER A 51 6.40 9.74 10.51
CA SER A 51 6.45 11.05 11.17
C SER A 51 6.92 12.16 10.23
N LEU A 52 7.90 11.86 9.37
CA LEU A 52 8.38 12.79 8.35
C LEU A 52 7.30 13.10 7.31
N ILE A 53 6.63 12.09 6.76
CA ILE A 53 5.52 12.27 5.80
C ILE A 53 4.39 13.08 6.44
N ARG A 54 3.98 12.77 7.68
CA ARG A 54 3.01 13.57 8.45
C ARG A 54 3.43 15.02 8.53
N SER A 55 4.67 15.27 8.96
CA SER A 55 5.18 16.63 9.15
C SER A 55 5.16 17.44 7.85
N ARG A 56 5.44 16.81 6.71
CA ARG A 56 5.54 17.43 5.40
C ARG A 56 4.17 17.65 4.74
N TYR A 57 3.29 16.66 4.80
CA TYR A 57 2.09 16.62 3.95
C TYR A 57 0.78 16.83 4.71
N LEU A 58 0.75 16.64 6.03
CA LEU A 58 -0.44 16.85 6.87
C LEU A 58 -0.36 18.13 7.73
N ASN A 59 0.75 18.86 7.69
CA ASN A 59 0.89 20.14 8.37
C ASN A 59 0.38 21.27 7.50
N SER A 60 -0.76 21.87 7.87
CA SER A 60 -1.43 22.95 7.14
C SER A 60 -0.62 24.24 6.99
N SER A 61 0.48 24.38 7.75
CA SER A 61 1.39 25.53 7.65
C SER A 61 2.47 25.36 6.56
N LEU A 62 2.62 24.19 5.95
CA LEU A 62 3.65 23.93 4.94
C LEU A 62 3.12 24.05 3.52
N ALA A 63 3.96 24.50 2.59
CA ALA A 63 3.64 24.58 1.16
C ALA A 63 3.34 23.21 0.53
N SER A 64 3.86 22.13 1.11
CA SER A 64 3.61 20.74 0.71
C SER A 64 2.32 20.16 1.31
N PHE A 65 1.54 20.93 2.07
CA PHE A 65 0.28 20.46 2.64
C PHE A 65 -0.67 19.92 1.56
N ILE A 66 -1.23 18.73 1.79
CA ILE A 66 -2.21 18.15 0.90
C ILE A 66 -3.55 18.87 1.08
N SER A 67 -4.08 19.37 -0.03
CA SER A 67 -5.36 20.05 -0.06
C SER A 67 -6.51 19.24 0.51
N GLY A 68 -7.12 19.75 1.58
CA GLY A 68 -8.36 19.20 2.12
C GLY A 68 -8.19 17.84 2.81
N VAL A 69 -6.95 17.42 3.08
CA VAL A 69 -6.68 16.28 3.96
C VAL A 69 -6.96 16.66 5.42
N SER A 70 -7.32 15.69 6.23
CA SER A 70 -7.31 15.81 7.68
C SER A 70 -5.89 16.14 8.16
N ASP A 71 -5.73 17.30 8.79
CA ASP A 71 -4.41 17.83 9.16
C ASP A 71 -3.87 17.23 10.48
N THR A 72 -2.72 17.72 10.92
CA THR A 72 -2.09 17.23 12.16
C THR A 72 -2.90 17.48 13.44
N SER A 73 -3.94 18.31 13.40
CA SER A 73 -4.82 18.62 14.53
C SER A 73 -6.11 17.81 14.54
N SER A 74 -6.30 16.94 13.56
CA SER A 74 -7.55 16.21 13.32
C SER A 74 -7.37 14.68 13.43
N LEU A 75 -8.49 13.95 13.58
CA LEU A 75 -8.49 12.48 13.56
C LEU A 75 -8.27 11.94 12.15
N PHE A 76 -7.76 10.71 12.06
CA PHE A 76 -7.70 9.94 10.82
C PHE A 76 -9.07 9.84 10.15
N VAL A 77 -9.11 10.06 8.84
CA VAL A 77 -10.33 9.97 8.02
C VAL A 77 -10.14 8.90 6.94
N GLN A 78 -10.81 7.77 7.12
CA GLN A 78 -10.61 6.57 6.33
C GLN A 78 -10.84 6.76 4.81
N ASN A 79 -11.84 7.55 4.39
CA ASN A 79 -12.12 7.71 2.96
C ASN A 79 -11.08 8.57 2.21
N GLN A 80 -10.17 9.25 2.93
CA GLN A 80 -9.08 10.04 2.34
C GLN A 80 -7.82 9.21 2.10
N VAL A 81 -7.77 7.98 2.60
CA VAL A 81 -6.53 7.19 2.69
C VAL A 81 -6.77 5.76 2.21
N ALA A 82 -5.86 5.26 1.40
CA ALA A 82 -5.75 3.84 1.07
C ALA A 82 -4.36 3.34 1.45
N VAL A 83 -4.26 2.27 2.24
CA VAL A 83 -2.99 1.64 2.60
C VAL A 83 -3.04 0.19 2.15
N ARG A 84 -2.00 -0.23 1.42
CA ARG A 84 -1.78 -1.59 0.93
C ARG A 84 -0.41 -2.06 1.39
N ALA A 85 -0.31 -3.28 1.86
CA ALA A 85 0.94 -3.90 2.26
C ALA A 85 1.10 -5.22 1.53
N ASP A 86 2.26 -5.39 0.92
CA ASP A 86 2.65 -6.66 0.31
C ASP A 86 2.65 -7.77 1.38
N ALA A 87 1.92 -8.85 1.11
CA ALA A 87 1.81 -10.02 1.98
C ALA A 87 2.53 -11.26 1.40
N GLY A 88 3.41 -11.08 0.41
CA GLY A 88 4.16 -12.15 -0.22
C GLY A 88 5.33 -12.67 0.60
N GLY A 89 6.47 -12.86 -0.05
CA GLY A 89 7.59 -13.61 0.55
C GLY A 89 8.18 -12.95 1.80
N GLU A 90 8.09 -11.62 1.88
CA GLU A 90 8.48 -10.79 3.03
C GLU A 90 7.26 -10.27 3.82
N GLY A 91 6.08 -10.86 3.62
CA GLY A 91 4.78 -10.29 3.96
C GLY A 91 4.63 -9.82 5.41
N GLY A 92 5.08 -10.62 6.38
CA GLY A 92 5.04 -10.21 7.80
C GLY A 92 5.88 -8.96 8.08
N VAL A 93 7.08 -8.86 7.49
CA VAL A 93 7.96 -7.69 7.65
C VAL A 93 7.31 -6.44 7.04
N ILE A 94 6.74 -6.59 5.85
CA ILE A 94 6.17 -5.46 5.11
C ILE A 94 4.86 -4.99 5.75
N PHE A 95 4.01 -5.91 6.20
CA PHE A 95 2.78 -5.56 6.92
C PHE A 95 3.08 -4.85 8.25
N ASP A 96 4.00 -5.37 9.06
CA ASP A 96 4.37 -4.72 10.33
C ASP A 96 5.04 -3.36 10.09
N SER A 97 5.82 -3.21 9.02
CA SER A 97 6.36 -1.92 8.57
C SER A 97 5.24 -0.92 8.23
N ALA A 98 4.21 -1.37 7.51
CA ALA A 98 3.07 -0.54 7.17
C ALA A 98 2.31 -0.08 8.42
N VAL A 99 2.16 -0.96 9.41
CA VAL A 99 1.61 -0.61 10.72
C VAL A 99 2.45 0.48 11.36
N ALA A 100 3.75 0.26 11.54
CA ALA A 100 4.66 1.22 12.19
C ALA A 100 4.69 2.59 11.49
N LEU A 101 4.75 2.62 10.15
CA LEU A 101 4.66 3.85 9.37
C LEU A 101 3.32 4.56 9.59
N ALA A 102 2.21 3.82 9.61
CA ALA A 102 0.89 4.39 9.88
C ALA A 102 0.81 5.03 11.29
N GLN A 103 1.48 4.46 12.29
CA GLN A 103 1.58 5.07 13.63
C GLN A 103 2.34 6.40 13.60
N GLY A 104 3.36 6.52 12.74
CA GLY A 104 4.06 7.78 12.51
C GLY A 104 3.20 8.81 11.75
N LEU A 105 2.41 8.36 10.76
CA LEU A 105 1.49 9.22 10.00
C LEU A 105 0.35 9.77 10.88
N TRP A 106 -0.22 8.92 11.74
CA TRP A 106 -1.36 9.22 12.62
C TRP A 106 -1.07 8.73 14.06
N PRO A 107 -0.26 9.48 14.82
CA PRO A 107 0.11 9.10 16.18
C PRO A 107 -1.09 9.10 17.13
N PRO A 108 -0.99 8.44 18.30
CA PRO A 108 -2.03 8.49 19.33
C PRO A 108 -2.41 9.92 19.71
N THR A 109 -3.70 10.16 19.92
CA THR A 109 -4.23 11.49 20.28
C THR A 109 -5.41 11.39 21.24
N SER A 110 -5.50 12.32 22.19
CA SER A 110 -6.66 12.40 23.10
C SER A 110 -7.97 12.71 22.38
N LEU A 111 -7.92 13.20 21.14
CA LEU A 111 -9.11 13.38 20.29
C LEU A 111 -9.83 12.06 20.01
N ALA A 112 -9.11 10.93 20.07
CA ALA A 112 -9.70 9.60 19.93
C ALA A 112 -10.38 9.17 21.24
N SER A 113 -11.33 9.98 21.70
CA SER A 113 -12.09 9.76 22.92
C SER A 113 -13.59 9.96 22.70
N THR A 114 -14.40 9.31 23.51
CA THR A 114 -15.85 9.51 23.57
C THR A 114 -16.30 9.77 25.00
N ILE A 115 -17.34 10.60 25.16
CA ILE A 115 -17.97 10.86 26.45
C ILE A 115 -19.17 9.92 26.57
N LEU A 116 -19.20 9.11 27.62
CA LEU A 116 -20.29 8.19 27.91
C LEU A 116 -21.47 8.90 28.58
N ALA A 117 -22.63 8.25 28.61
CA ALA A 117 -23.85 8.81 29.20
C ALA A 117 -23.73 9.11 30.72
N ASP A 118 -22.77 8.48 31.41
CA ASP A 118 -22.47 8.72 32.84
C ASP A 118 -21.49 9.89 33.05
N GLY A 119 -21.08 10.57 31.97
CA GLY A 119 -20.12 11.67 31.99
C GLY A 119 -18.65 11.25 32.01
N SER A 120 -18.35 9.95 32.07
CA SER A 120 -16.96 9.47 31.97
C SER A 120 -16.43 9.60 30.54
N THR A 121 -15.13 9.85 30.40
CA THR A 121 -14.44 9.90 29.10
C THR A 121 -13.66 8.62 28.90
N VAL A 122 -13.87 7.95 27.77
CA VAL A 122 -13.11 6.78 27.34
C VAL A 122 -12.25 7.17 26.15
N THR A 123 -10.94 7.05 26.31
CA THR A 123 -9.96 7.22 25.23
C THR A 123 -9.63 5.87 24.61
N SER A 124 -9.41 5.83 23.30
CA SER A 124 -8.92 4.63 22.61
C SER A 124 -7.65 4.08 23.28
N PRO A 125 -7.40 2.77 23.23
CA PRO A 125 -6.21 2.15 23.81
C PRO A 125 -4.88 2.80 23.37
N LEU A 126 -3.80 2.47 24.10
CA LEU A 126 -2.44 2.99 23.84
C LEU A 126 -2.36 4.52 23.77
N GLY A 127 -3.16 5.20 24.61
CA GLY A 127 -3.16 6.66 24.71
C GLY A 127 -3.86 7.38 23.56
N GLY A 128 -4.84 6.74 22.91
CA GLY A 128 -5.61 7.33 21.82
C GLY A 128 -5.18 6.86 20.43
N TYR A 129 -4.72 5.61 20.31
CA TYR A 129 -4.29 5.02 19.05
C TYR A 129 -5.37 5.12 17.97
N GLN A 130 -4.95 5.43 16.74
CA GLN A 130 -5.82 5.60 15.59
C GLN A 130 -5.73 4.36 14.69
N TYR A 131 -6.86 3.69 14.48
CA TYR A 131 -6.93 2.43 13.73
C TYR A 131 -7.03 2.70 12.22
N VAL A 132 -5.89 2.60 11.54
CA VAL A 132 -5.79 2.76 10.08
C VAL A 132 -5.97 1.39 9.41
N PRO A 133 -6.97 1.21 8.53
CA PRO A 133 -7.12 -0.02 7.77
C PRO A 133 -5.97 -0.22 6.79
N ILE A 134 -5.40 -1.42 6.78
CA ILE A 134 -4.33 -1.83 5.87
C ILE A 134 -4.83 -3.06 5.10
N GLU A 135 -4.85 -2.95 3.77
CA GLU A 135 -5.11 -4.08 2.89
C GLU A 135 -3.84 -4.94 2.82
N SER A 136 -3.93 -6.20 3.26
CA SER A 136 -2.91 -7.21 3.05
C SER A 136 -3.07 -7.78 1.65
N VAL A 137 -2.09 -7.59 0.77
CA VAL A 137 -2.17 -7.98 -0.64
C VAL A 137 -1.53 -9.35 -0.81
N GLU A 138 -2.37 -10.38 -0.84
CA GLU A 138 -1.95 -11.77 -0.99
C GLU A 138 -1.62 -12.08 -2.45
N PRO A 139 -0.39 -12.47 -2.80
CA PRO A 139 0.02 -12.66 -4.19
C PRO A 139 -0.71 -13.78 -4.94
N ASN A 140 -1.40 -14.67 -4.23
CA ASN A 140 -2.24 -15.70 -4.85
C ASN A 140 -3.56 -15.15 -5.42
N GLU A 141 -4.02 -14.01 -4.92
CA GLU A 141 -5.26 -13.35 -5.33
C GLU A 141 -4.97 -12.08 -6.16
N ASP A 142 -3.93 -11.33 -5.77
CA ASP A 142 -3.52 -10.09 -6.42
C ASP A 142 -1.99 -10.03 -6.54
N VAL A 143 -1.51 -10.09 -7.78
CA VAL A 143 -0.08 -10.07 -8.12
C VAL A 143 0.55 -8.67 -8.11
N SER A 144 -0.22 -7.60 -7.83
CA SER A 144 0.19 -6.22 -8.06
C SER A 144 1.41 -5.78 -7.26
N LEU A 145 1.67 -6.37 -6.08
CA LEU A 145 2.85 -6.05 -5.26
C LEU A 145 4.00 -7.07 -5.37
N GLU A 146 3.75 -8.24 -5.97
CA GLU A 146 4.68 -9.39 -6.02
C GLU A 146 4.74 -10.03 -7.43
N GLY A 147 4.65 -9.19 -8.47
CA GLY A 147 4.49 -9.63 -9.86
C GLY A 147 5.69 -10.39 -10.46
N TYR A 148 6.81 -10.50 -9.74
CA TYR A 148 8.03 -11.18 -10.21
C TYR A 148 8.17 -12.62 -9.71
N THR A 149 7.41 -13.05 -8.71
CA THR A 149 7.50 -14.43 -8.18
C THR A 149 6.55 -15.38 -8.91
N SER A 150 6.95 -16.65 -9.09
CA SER A 150 6.18 -17.65 -9.85
C SER A 150 5.90 -17.23 -11.31
N CYS A 151 6.78 -16.42 -11.88
CA CYS A 151 6.67 -15.89 -13.23
C CYS A 151 7.72 -16.53 -14.14
N ASN A 152 7.33 -17.55 -14.91
CA ASN A 152 8.29 -18.33 -15.71
C ASN A 152 9.08 -17.45 -16.68
N THR A 153 8.45 -16.46 -17.30
CA THR A 153 9.14 -15.53 -18.22
C THR A 153 10.16 -14.63 -17.50
N PHE A 154 9.93 -14.29 -16.23
CA PHE A 154 10.90 -13.56 -15.41
C PHE A 154 12.04 -14.46 -14.93
N ASP A 155 11.75 -15.72 -14.61
CA ASP A 155 12.76 -16.73 -14.29
C ASP A 155 13.69 -16.99 -15.50
N ASP A 156 13.12 -17.05 -16.72
CA ASP A 156 13.86 -17.14 -17.97
C ASP A 156 14.75 -15.90 -18.21
N HIS A 157 14.22 -14.71 -17.93
CA HIS A 157 14.99 -13.45 -18.00
C HIS A 157 16.19 -13.48 -17.04
N THR A 158 15.98 -13.86 -15.78
CA THR A 158 17.03 -13.97 -14.77
C THR A 158 18.08 -15.01 -15.20
N SER A 159 17.65 -16.16 -15.72
CA SER A 159 18.53 -17.20 -16.25
C SER A 159 19.36 -16.70 -17.43
N ALA A 160 18.77 -15.93 -18.34
CA ALA A 160 19.46 -15.33 -19.47
C ALA A 160 20.52 -14.31 -19.02
N PHE A 161 20.21 -13.50 -18.00
CA PHE A 161 21.19 -12.59 -17.40
C PHE A 161 22.38 -13.37 -16.81
N TYR A 162 22.13 -14.43 -16.04
CA TYR A 162 23.21 -15.26 -15.49
C TYR A 162 24.06 -15.95 -16.56
N ALA A 163 23.47 -16.29 -17.71
CA ALA A 163 24.19 -16.87 -18.86
C ALA A 163 24.93 -15.82 -19.71
N SER A 164 24.70 -14.53 -19.49
CA SER A 164 25.27 -13.44 -20.29
C SER A 164 26.78 -13.31 -20.13
N GLU A 165 27.45 -12.78 -21.17
CA GLU A 165 28.88 -12.51 -21.11
C GLU A 165 29.22 -11.50 -20.00
N GLU A 166 28.38 -10.49 -19.80
CA GLU A 166 28.56 -9.48 -18.75
C GLU A 166 28.62 -10.12 -17.36
N PHE A 167 27.67 -11.01 -17.06
CA PHE A 167 27.64 -11.73 -15.79
C PHE A 167 28.83 -12.65 -15.61
N GLN A 168 29.15 -13.46 -16.62
CA GLN A 168 30.30 -14.37 -16.58
C GLN A 168 31.62 -13.61 -16.41
N ASN A 169 31.74 -12.43 -17.02
CA ASN A 169 32.89 -11.53 -16.86
C ASN A 169 32.97 -10.97 -15.44
N LYS A 170 31.87 -10.45 -14.90
CA LYS A 170 31.80 -9.94 -13.52
C LYS A 170 32.12 -11.05 -12.52
N GLN A 171 31.59 -12.25 -12.70
CA GLN A 171 31.85 -13.41 -11.86
C GLN A 171 33.35 -13.78 -11.84
N ARG A 172 34.01 -13.79 -13.00
CA ARG A 172 35.47 -14.03 -13.07
C ARG A 172 36.26 -12.93 -12.35
N LEU A 173 35.89 -11.67 -12.57
CA LEU A 173 36.53 -10.51 -11.97
C LEU A 173 36.48 -10.54 -10.43
N VAL A 174 35.36 -10.98 -9.86
CA VAL A 174 35.13 -10.95 -8.40
C VAL A 174 35.39 -12.29 -7.72
N SER A 175 35.83 -13.30 -8.47
CA SER A 175 36.01 -14.68 -7.99
C SER A 175 36.86 -14.76 -6.72
N GLN A 176 38.01 -14.06 -6.68
CA GLN A 176 38.87 -14.04 -5.50
C GLN A 176 38.19 -13.41 -4.28
N PHE A 177 37.41 -12.35 -4.48
CA PHE A 177 36.64 -11.73 -3.40
C PHE A 177 35.58 -12.69 -2.85
N LEU A 178 34.85 -13.39 -3.72
CA LEU A 178 33.87 -14.41 -3.30
C LEU A 178 34.54 -15.56 -2.53
N THR A 179 35.72 -16.02 -2.94
CA THR A 179 36.49 -17.01 -2.18
C THR A 179 36.87 -16.48 -0.80
N ASN A 180 37.35 -15.23 -0.72
CA ASN A 180 37.74 -14.62 0.54
C ASN A 180 36.56 -14.37 1.50
N LEU A 181 35.33 -14.33 0.99
CA LEU A 181 34.13 -14.15 1.81
C LEU A 181 33.69 -15.43 2.54
N GLN A 182 34.06 -16.62 2.07
CA GLN A 182 33.59 -17.90 2.62
C GLN A 182 33.66 -18.03 4.16
N PRO A 183 34.73 -17.58 4.85
CA PRO A 183 34.81 -17.66 6.31
C PRO A 183 33.72 -16.87 7.06
N TYR A 184 33.11 -15.88 6.41
CA TYR A 184 32.09 -15.01 7.01
C TYR A 184 30.67 -15.48 6.72
N MET A 185 30.47 -16.44 5.82
CA MET A 185 29.15 -16.75 5.27
C MET A 185 28.43 -17.91 5.98
N ASP A 186 28.93 -18.39 7.11
CA ASP A 186 28.30 -19.44 7.92
C ASP A 186 27.91 -20.68 7.10
N GLY A 187 28.84 -21.13 6.25
CA GLY A 187 28.64 -22.27 5.36
C GLY A 187 27.71 -22.03 4.16
N ARG A 188 27.18 -20.82 3.98
CA ARG A 188 26.31 -20.47 2.85
C ARG A 188 27.09 -20.51 1.53
N PRO A 189 26.44 -20.95 0.44
CA PRO A 189 27.02 -20.87 -0.90
C PRO A 189 27.39 -19.44 -1.29
N VAL A 190 28.68 -19.17 -1.51
CA VAL A 190 29.19 -17.84 -1.88
C VAL A 190 29.43 -17.76 -3.38
N THR A 191 28.44 -17.26 -4.11
CA THR A 191 28.53 -17.02 -5.56
C THR A 191 27.98 -15.64 -5.88
N LEU A 192 28.24 -15.13 -7.09
CA LEU A 192 27.64 -13.88 -7.55
C LEU A 192 26.11 -13.97 -7.64
N GLN A 193 25.55 -15.16 -7.88
CA GLN A 193 24.09 -15.39 -7.94
C GLN A 193 23.44 -15.36 -6.56
N ASN A 194 24.11 -15.86 -5.52
CA ASN A 194 23.49 -16.12 -4.21
C ASN A 194 23.31 -14.88 -3.30
N MET A 195 23.30 -13.68 -3.88
CA MET A 195 22.90 -12.43 -3.19
C MET A 195 23.50 -12.26 -1.78
N ILE A 196 24.82 -12.43 -1.68
CA ILE A 196 25.57 -12.56 -0.41
C ILE A 196 25.48 -11.34 0.52
N PHE A 197 25.16 -10.17 -0.03
CA PHE A 197 25.09 -8.91 0.72
C PHE A 197 24.03 -8.93 1.82
N ASP A 198 22.84 -9.49 1.58
CA ASP A 198 21.74 -9.38 2.54
C ASP A 198 22.09 -10.01 3.89
N TYR A 199 22.65 -11.22 3.86
CA TYR A 199 23.14 -11.90 5.06
C TYR A 199 24.23 -11.07 5.76
N MET A 200 25.23 -10.58 5.01
CA MET A 200 26.31 -9.77 5.59
C MET A 200 25.79 -8.47 6.20
N ASN A 201 24.82 -7.83 5.57
CA ASN A 201 24.18 -6.60 6.05
C ASN A 201 23.50 -6.84 7.40
N VAL A 202 22.64 -7.87 7.47
CA VAL A 202 21.96 -8.23 8.72
C VAL A 202 22.97 -8.59 9.82
N GLN A 203 23.98 -9.42 9.52
CA GLN A 203 25.00 -9.76 10.51
C GLN A 203 25.83 -8.55 10.95
N SER A 204 26.13 -7.62 10.04
CA SER A 204 26.88 -6.40 10.39
C SER A 204 26.10 -5.47 11.32
N ILE A 205 24.76 -5.48 11.26
CA ILE A 205 23.89 -4.67 12.11
C ILE A 205 23.65 -5.35 13.47
N HIS A 206 23.38 -6.66 13.46
CA HIS A 206 22.83 -7.38 14.61
C HIS A 206 23.81 -8.32 15.33
N ASN A 207 24.99 -8.58 14.77
CA ASN A 207 25.99 -9.48 15.33
C ASN A 207 27.32 -8.75 15.56
N ALA A 208 27.56 -8.33 16.80
CA ALA A 208 28.76 -7.58 17.18
C ALA A 208 30.06 -8.32 16.85
N THR A 209 30.10 -9.65 17.02
CA THR A 209 31.27 -10.48 16.69
C THR A 209 31.51 -10.49 15.18
N PHE A 210 30.47 -10.61 14.37
CA PHE A 210 30.59 -10.52 12.92
C PHE A 210 31.08 -9.13 12.51
N ALA A 211 30.45 -8.07 13.02
CA ALA A 211 30.79 -6.69 12.69
C ALA A 211 32.25 -6.33 13.04
N GLN A 212 32.76 -6.82 14.18
CA GLN A 212 34.16 -6.59 14.60
C GLN A 212 35.18 -7.39 13.80
N ASN A 213 34.81 -8.56 13.29
CA ASN A 213 35.72 -9.45 12.56
C ASN A 213 35.64 -9.29 11.05
N LEU A 214 34.58 -8.66 10.53
CA LEU A 214 34.45 -8.40 9.11
C LEU A 214 35.53 -7.40 8.69
N PRO A 215 36.39 -7.72 7.70
CA PRO A 215 37.37 -6.77 7.21
C PRO A 215 36.68 -5.51 6.72
N ASP A 216 37.38 -4.38 6.86
CA ASP A 216 36.99 -3.12 6.22
C ASP A 216 36.67 -3.39 4.74
N HIS A 217 35.90 -2.51 4.09
CA HIS A 217 35.49 -2.59 2.67
C HIS A 217 34.70 -3.85 2.21
N TYR A 218 34.69 -4.97 2.93
CA TYR A 218 34.02 -6.20 2.47
C TYR A 218 32.51 -6.00 2.34
N LEU A 219 31.87 -5.36 3.32
CA LEU A 219 30.44 -5.06 3.26
C LEU A 219 30.11 -4.13 2.08
N ALA A 220 30.91 -3.08 1.86
CA ALA A 220 30.72 -2.14 0.77
C ALA A 220 30.91 -2.80 -0.60
N GLN A 221 31.90 -3.68 -0.75
CA GLN A 221 32.12 -4.43 -1.97
C GLN A 221 30.99 -5.44 -2.22
N ALA A 222 30.52 -6.15 -1.19
CA ALA A 222 29.34 -7.01 -1.32
C ALA A 222 28.08 -6.21 -1.72
N ARG A 223 27.90 -5.01 -1.16
CA ARG A 223 26.83 -4.08 -1.52
C ARG A 223 26.90 -3.65 -2.99
N ASP A 224 28.08 -3.29 -3.49
CA ASP A 224 28.27 -2.94 -4.90
C ASP A 224 27.89 -4.09 -5.83
N LEU A 225 28.29 -5.32 -5.50
CA LEU A 225 27.93 -6.51 -6.28
C LEU A 225 26.43 -6.78 -6.25
N ALA A 226 25.78 -6.65 -5.09
CA ALA A 226 24.35 -6.80 -4.97
C ALA A 226 23.59 -5.71 -5.74
N ASN A 227 24.05 -4.46 -5.68
CA ASN A 227 23.46 -3.36 -6.46
C ASN A 227 23.51 -3.64 -7.96
N TRP A 228 24.68 -4.01 -8.48
CA TRP A 228 24.85 -4.36 -9.89
C TRP A 228 24.01 -5.59 -10.27
N HIS A 229 23.97 -6.62 -9.43
CA HIS A 229 23.19 -7.84 -9.66
C HIS A 229 21.70 -7.54 -9.73
N GLU A 230 21.13 -6.97 -8.66
CA GLU A 230 19.70 -6.74 -8.54
C GLU A 230 19.19 -5.73 -9.57
N TYR A 231 19.97 -4.69 -9.87
CA TYR A 231 19.57 -3.73 -10.90
C TYR A 231 19.42 -4.41 -12.27
N ASN A 232 20.36 -5.28 -12.65
CA ASN A 232 20.28 -5.98 -13.94
C ASN A 232 19.16 -7.05 -13.98
N VAL A 233 18.77 -7.61 -12.84
CA VAL A 233 17.62 -8.53 -12.77
C VAL A 233 16.28 -7.79 -12.86
N PHE A 234 16.15 -6.64 -12.20
CA PHE A 234 14.90 -5.87 -12.11
C PHE A 234 14.84 -4.64 -13.04
N SER A 235 15.62 -4.66 -14.13
CA SER A 235 15.53 -3.65 -15.18
C SER A 235 15.49 -4.30 -16.56
N ASP A 236 14.93 -3.56 -17.52
CA ASP A 236 14.94 -3.90 -18.94
C ASP A 236 15.12 -2.63 -19.76
N SER A 237 15.88 -2.72 -20.83
CA SER A 237 16.03 -1.64 -21.82
C SER A 237 14.71 -1.27 -22.50
N THR A 238 13.80 -2.24 -22.62
CA THR A 238 12.46 -2.05 -23.15
C THR A 238 11.56 -1.60 -22.01
N PHE A 239 10.83 -0.50 -22.19
CA PHE A 239 10.01 0.12 -21.14
C PHE A 239 8.98 -0.85 -20.54
N ASP A 240 8.32 -1.66 -21.37
CA ASP A 240 7.39 -2.74 -20.99
C ASP A 240 8.04 -4.13 -21.02
N GLY A 241 9.36 -4.20 -20.88
CA GLY A 241 10.12 -5.45 -20.79
C GLY A 241 9.86 -6.23 -19.50
N ILE A 242 10.18 -7.52 -19.51
CA ILE A 242 9.90 -8.42 -18.37
C ILE A 242 10.79 -8.11 -17.17
N GLY A 243 12.00 -7.58 -17.37
CA GLY A 243 12.86 -7.13 -16.27
C GLY A 243 12.24 -6.01 -15.43
N ASN A 244 11.35 -5.20 -16.01
CA ASN A 244 10.64 -4.13 -15.30
C ASN A 244 9.36 -4.63 -14.58
N ILE A 245 9.09 -5.93 -14.53
CA ILE A 245 7.80 -6.48 -14.07
C ILE A 245 7.42 -6.05 -12.64
N ALA A 246 8.41 -5.86 -11.76
CA ALA A 246 8.15 -5.52 -10.36
C ALA A 246 7.38 -4.19 -10.20
N PHE A 247 7.68 -3.18 -11.01
CA PHE A 247 6.89 -1.94 -11.03
C PHE A 247 5.72 -2.01 -12.02
N ARG A 248 5.84 -2.72 -13.15
CA ARG A 248 4.74 -2.87 -14.12
C ARG A 248 3.49 -3.49 -13.49
N ALA A 249 3.65 -4.42 -12.54
CA ALA A 249 2.53 -4.98 -11.79
C ALA A 249 1.86 -3.96 -10.84
N MET A 250 2.61 -2.98 -10.34
CA MET A 250 2.11 -1.91 -9.46
C MET A 250 1.47 -0.74 -10.21
N VAL A 251 1.83 -0.54 -11.49
CA VAL A 251 1.36 0.57 -12.33
C VAL A 251 -0.15 0.81 -12.24
N PRO A 252 -1.04 -0.20 -12.33
CA PRO A 252 -2.49 0.03 -12.26
C PRO A 252 -2.92 0.68 -10.94
N SER A 253 -2.37 0.23 -9.80
CA SER A 253 -2.67 0.79 -8.47
C SER A 253 -2.17 2.24 -8.37
N VAL A 254 -0.95 2.50 -8.85
CA VAL A 254 -0.34 3.84 -8.83
C VAL A 254 -1.11 4.81 -9.72
N VAL A 255 -1.39 4.44 -10.98
CA VAL A 255 -2.12 5.27 -11.95
C VAL A 255 -3.54 5.54 -11.46
N THR A 256 -4.24 4.52 -10.97
CA THR A 256 -5.60 4.67 -10.43
C THR A 256 -5.60 5.62 -9.23
N ALA A 257 -4.65 5.49 -8.30
CA ALA A 257 -4.54 6.39 -7.17
C ALA A 257 -4.32 7.84 -7.61
N MET A 258 -3.43 8.09 -8.58
CA MET A 258 -3.19 9.44 -9.11
C MET A 258 -4.43 10.03 -9.78
N GLN A 259 -5.12 9.26 -10.60
CA GLN A 259 -6.35 9.70 -11.28
C GLN A 259 -7.46 10.02 -10.27
N ARG A 260 -7.62 9.20 -9.22
CA ARG A 260 -8.55 9.46 -8.13
C ARG A 260 -8.19 10.74 -7.37
N ILE A 261 -6.91 10.93 -7.02
CA ILE A 261 -6.44 12.16 -6.37
C ILE A 261 -6.70 13.42 -7.22
N ALA A 262 -6.53 13.31 -8.54
CA ALA A 262 -6.81 14.40 -9.48
C ALA A 262 -8.31 14.69 -9.66
N ASN A 263 -9.17 13.71 -9.40
CA ASN A 263 -10.62 13.87 -9.47
C ASN A 263 -11.15 14.58 -8.21
N ALA A 264 -11.56 15.84 -8.35
CA ALA A 264 -12.09 16.64 -7.24
C ALA A 264 -13.32 16.05 -6.52
N SER A 265 -14.05 15.12 -7.16
CA SER A 265 -15.20 14.43 -6.55
C SER A 265 -14.82 13.18 -5.75
N ASP A 266 -13.58 12.69 -5.88
CA ASP A 266 -13.07 11.55 -5.12
C ASP A 266 -12.34 12.04 -3.85
N PRO A 267 -12.65 11.47 -2.67
CA PRO A 267 -12.05 11.92 -1.42
C PRO A 267 -10.59 11.50 -1.23
N LEU A 268 -10.03 10.59 -2.05
CA LEU A 268 -8.67 10.08 -1.86
C LEU A 268 -7.62 11.22 -1.88
N LYS A 269 -6.76 11.24 -0.86
CA LYS A 269 -5.66 12.19 -0.68
C LYS A 269 -4.31 11.50 -0.53
N LEU A 270 -4.28 10.30 0.02
CA LEU A 270 -3.05 9.56 0.26
C LEU A 270 -3.26 8.08 -0.11
N HIS A 271 -2.43 7.59 -1.03
CA HIS A 271 -2.26 6.15 -1.27
C HIS A 271 -0.90 5.74 -0.76
N TYR A 272 -0.81 4.66 0.01
CA TYR A 272 0.44 4.11 0.50
C TYR A 272 0.54 2.63 0.15
N SER A 273 1.61 2.24 -0.56
CA SER A 273 2.00 0.86 -0.76
C SER A 273 3.29 0.55 0.00
N ALA A 274 3.21 -0.33 0.98
CA ALA A 274 4.37 -0.93 1.64
C ALA A 274 4.87 -2.11 0.79
N ILE A 275 6.15 -2.11 0.44
CA ILE A 275 6.73 -3.02 -0.56
C ILE A 275 8.17 -3.43 -0.20
N ALA A 276 8.71 -4.39 -0.97
CA ALA A 276 10.15 -4.70 -0.98
C ALA A 276 10.95 -3.69 -1.83
N TYR A 277 12.27 -3.88 -1.93
CA TYR A 277 13.14 -2.99 -2.72
C TYR A 277 12.98 -3.14 -4.25
N LYS A 278 12.48 -4.29 -4.72
CA LYS A 278 12.52 -4.69 -6.13
C LYS A 278 11.69 -3.76 -7.04
N PRO A 279 10.47 -3.35 -6.66
CA PRO A 279 9.73 -2.37 -7.46
C PRO A 279 10.41 -1.01 -7.59
N PHE A 280 11.27 -0.61 -6.64
CA PHE A 280 12.05 0.64 -6.78
C PHE A 280 13.05 0.55 -7.94
N LEU A 281 13.70 -0.59 -8.13
CA LEU A 281 14.67 -0.78 -9.23
C LEU A 281 13.98 -0.63 -10.59
N SER A 282 12.86 -1.31 -10.79
CA SER A 282 12.06 -1.19 -12.00
C SER A 282 11.48 0.21 -12.17
N LEU A 283 10.97 0.84 -11.11
CA LEU A 283 10.47 2.22 -11.14
C LEU A 283 11.57 3.20 -11.57
N PHE A 284 12.76 3.08 -10.99
CA PHE A 284 13.87 3.99 -11.28
C PHE A 284 14.40 3.82 -12.71
N ASN A 285 14.42 2.58 -13.22
CA ASN A 285 14.73 2.31 -14.61
C ASN A 285 13.66 2.92 -15.54
N MET A 286 12.38 2.64 -15.27
CA MET A 286 11.26 3.14 -16.09
C MET A 286 11.13 4.67 -16.06
N THR A 287 11.41 5.32 -14.93
CA THR A 287 11.34 6.79 -14.83
C THR A 287 12.57 7.51 -15.37
N GLY A 288 13.60 6.77 -15.79
CA GLY A 288 14.85 7.31 -16.34
C GLY A 288 15.76 8.01 -15.35
N VAL A 289 15.40 8.08 -14.06
CA VAL A 289 16.20 8.74 -13.01
C VAL A 289 17.59 8.12 -12.86
N VAL A 290 17.75 6.84 -13.20
CA VAL A 290 19.05 6.17 -13.26
C VAL A 290 19.77 6.44 -14.57
N ALA A 291 19.07 6.36 -15.71
CA ALA A 291 19.67 6.57 -17.03
C ALA A 291 20.22 8.00 -17.21
N ASP A 292 19.59 9.00 -16.60
CA ASP A 292 20.05 10.39 -16.58
C ASP A 292 21.14 10.65 -15.52
N GLY A 293 21.54 9.64 -14.74
CA GLY A 293 22.58 9.73 -13.71
C GLY A 293 22.16 10.47 -12.43
N ALA A 294 20.87 10.76 -12.26
CA ALA A 294 20.35 11.46 -11.08
C ALA A 294 20.32 10.56 -9.83
N LEU A 295 20.11 9.25 -10.03
CA LEU A 295 20.21 8.22 -9.00
C LEU A 295 21.14 7.09 -9.45
N PRO A 296 21.93 6.48 -8.55
CA PRO A 296 22.74 5.33 -8.91
C PRO A 296 21.87 4.05 -9.02
N PRO A 297 22.25 3.08 -9.86
CA PRO A 297 21.55 1.79 -10.03
C PRO A 297 21.75 0.89 -8.80
N THR A 298 21.09 1.22 -7.70
CA THR A 298 21.34 0.60 -6.39
C THR A 298 20.06 0.20 -5.71
N ILE A 299 20.14 -0.88 -4.94
CA ILE A 299 19.06 -1.30 -4.05
C ILE A 299 18.85 -0.16 -3.04
N VAL A 300 17.63 0.32 -2.87
CA VAL A 300 17.32 1.36 -1.87
C VAL A 300 17.53 0.85 -0.44
N ASN A 301 17.82 1.71 0.51
CA ASN A 301 18.03 1.36 1.92
C ASN A 301 16.70 0.99 2.63
N TYR A 302 16.77 0.39 3.82
CA TYR A 302 15.58 0.18 4.66
C TYR A 302 14.86 1.51 4.96
N ALA A 303 13.53 1.50 5.02
CA ALA A 303 12.69 2.70 5.14
C ALA A 303 12.96 3.77 4.07
N ALA A 304 13.42 3.37 2.89
CA ALA A 304 13.46 4.24 1.73
C ALA A 304 12.07 4.44 1.15
N SER A 305 11.82 5.63 0.60
CA SER A 305 10.49 5.96 0.09
C SER A 305 10.54 6.87 -1.13
N VAL A 306 9.67 6.55 -2.09
CA VAL A 306 9.28 7.44 -3.17
C VAL A 306 7.92 8.05 -2.84
N VAL A 307 7.79 9.35 -3.05
CA VAL A 307 6.52 10.06 -3.00
C VAL A 307 6.26 10.71 -4.34
N LEU A 308 5.23 10.24 -5.03
CA LEU A 308 4.72 10.83 -6.25
C LEU A 308 3.61 11.81 -5.85
N GLU A 309 3.90 13.10 -5.89
CA GLU A 309 2.91 14.13 -5.57
C GLU A 309 2.07 14.42 -6.82
N VAL A 310 0.74 14.42 -6.68
CA VAL A 310 -0.16 14.97 -7.71
C VAL A 310 -0.41 16.44 -7.36
N ARG A 311 -0.01 17.33 -8.25
CA ARG A 311 0.01 18.78 -8.00
C ARG A 311 -0.89 19.51 -8.99
N GLN A 312 -1.66 20.48 -8.49
CA GLN A 312 -2.37 21.44 -9.32
C GLN A 312 -1.51 22.71 -9.45
N PRO A 313 -0.95 23.02 -10.64
CA PRO A 313 -0.28 24.29 -10.90
C PRO A 313 -1.30 25.44 -10.87
N ALA A 314 -0.89 26.66 -10.52
CA ALA A 314 -1.75 27.83 -10.61
C ALA A 314 -1.98 28.25 -12.07
N SER A 315 -1.01 27.93 -12.93
CA SER A 315 -0.92 28.35 -14.33
C SER A 315 -1.65 27.43 -15.32
N SER A 316 -2.16 26.27 -14.90
CA SER A 316 -2.75 25.26 -15.78
C SER A 316 -3.87 24.50 -15.09
N SER A 317 -4.85 24.01 -15.86
CA SER A 317 -5.89 23.08 -15.38
C SER A 317 -5.40 21.63 -15.33
N GLU A 318 -4.33 21.29 -16.06
CA GLU A 318 -3.74 19.96 -16.08
C GLU A 318 -2.90 19.72 -14.81
N PRO A 319 -3.20 18.66 -14.03
CA PRO A 319 -2.35 18.26 -12.91
C PRO A 319 -0.98 17.76 -13.37
N PHE A 320 0.01 17.90 -12.50
CA PHE A 320 1.37 17.40 -12.70
C PHE A 320 1.73 16.33 -11.65
N VAL A 321 2.72 15.51 -11.97
CA VAL A 321 3.32 14.50 -11.10
C VAL A 321 4.76 14.94 -10.78
N ARG A 322 5.06 15.10 -9.49
CA ARG A 322 6.41 15.34 -8.99
C ARG A 322 6.97 14.09 -8.33
N PHE A 323 8.16 13.68 -8.76
CA PHE A 323 8.86 12.53 -8.19
C PHE A 323 9.77 12.99 -7.05
N ASN A 324 9.53 12.49 -5.85
CA ASN A 324 10.41 12.73 -4.69
C ASN A 324 10.94 11.40 -4.15
N PHE A 325 12.19 11.38 -3.70
CA PHE A 325 12.82 10.20 -3.13
C PHE A 325 13.67 10.53 -1.91
N LYS A 326 13.66 9.62 -0.93
CA LYS A 326 14.47 9.61 0.29
C LYS A 326 15.01 8.19 0.49
N ASN A 327 16.32 8.04 0.61
CA ASN A 327 16.96 6.72 0.64
C ASN A 327 17.23 6.20 2.06
N GLY A 328 16.17 5.84 2.78
CA GLY A 328 16.27 5.30 4.14
C GLY A 328 16.74 6.35 5.14
N THR A 329 17.23 5.92 6.30
CA THR A 329 17.63 6.83 7.39
C THR A 329 18.87 7.69 7.10
N ASP A 330 19.61 7.37 6.04
CA ASP A 330 20.80 8.12 5.63
C ASP A 330 20.45 9.51 5.06
N ASP A 331 19.25 9.64 4.49
CA ASP A 331 18.69 10.92 4.06
C ASP A 331 17.73 11.46 5.13
N ASP A 332 17.87 12.74 5.48
CA ASP A 332 17.01 13.43 6.44
C ASP A 332 15.68 13.91 5.83
N SER A 333 15.62 14.03 4.50
CA SER A 333 14.55 14.70 3.77
C SER A 333 14.34 14.14 2.36
N PHE A 334 13.14 14.37 1.80
CA PHE A 334 12.85 14.00 0.42
C PHE A 334 13.42 15.03 -0.56
N ARG A 335 14.13 14.54 -1.58
CA ARG A 335 14.64 15.34 -2.71
C ARG A 335 13.81 15.08 -3.95
N THR A 336 13.64 16.11 -4.77
CA THR A 336 12.92 16.02 -6.05
C THR A 336 13.87 15.57 -7.15
N TYR A 337 13.38 14.68 -8.02
CA TYR A 337 14.12 14.20 -9.18
C TYR A 337 13.29 14.41 -10.45
N SER A 338 13.97 14.76 -11.54
CA SER A 338 13.33 14.89 -12.85
C SER A 338 13.18 13.52 -13.47
N MET A 339 12.03 13.27 -14.10
CA MET A 339 11.77 12.02 -14.81
C MET A 339 12.01 12.19 -16.31
N ARG A 340 12.39 11.10 -16.97
CA ARG A 340 12.57 11.00 -18.41
C ARG A 340 12.22 9.60 -18.90
N PHE A 341 11.27 9.50 -19.81
CA PHE A 341 10.74 8.22 -20.28
C PHE A 341 10.07 8.38 -21.66
N PRO A 342 9.65 7.30 -22.34
CA PRO A 342 9.00 7.42 -23.65
C PRO A 342 7.81 8.37 -23.62
N GLY A 343 7.83 9.40 -24.47
CA GLY A 343 6.81 10.45 -24.51
C GLY A 343 7.05 11.64 -23.56
N TRP A 344 8.12 11.61 -22.77
CA TRP A 344 8.55 12.70 -21.89
C TRP A 344 10.07 12.81 -21.82
N ASP A 345 10.64 13.81 -22.49
CA ASP A 345 12.09 13.99 -22.54
C ASP A 345 12.67 14.69 -21.31
N GLY A 346 11.85 15.43 -20.57
CA GLY A 346 12.21 16.14 -19.35
C GLY A 346 13.27 17.23 -19.57
N SER A 347 13.06 18.39 -18.97
CA SER A 347 14.17 19.26 -18.58
C SER A 347 14.39 19.11 -17.08
N ALA A 348 15.61 19.35 -16.60
CA ALA A 348 15.86 19.44 -15.16
C ALA A 348 14.82 20.36 -14.48
N ASP A 349 14.31 19.94 -13.33
CA ASP A 349 13.35 20.64 -12.48
C ASP A 349 11.96 20.85 -13.10
N THR A 350 11.48 19.91 -13.90
CA THR A 350 10.13 19.94 -14.49
C THR A 350 9.26 18.78 -14.03
N ASP A 351 8.12 19.10 -13.43
CA ASP A 351 7.07 18.11 -13.11
C ASP A 351 6.39 17.60 -14.39
N VAL A 352 5.92 16.35 -14.37
CA VAL A 352 5.39 15.68 -15.56
C VAL A 352 3.88 15.84 -15.64
N PRO A 353 3.27 16.26 -16.76
CA PRO A 353 1.81 16.29 -16.89
C PRO A 353 1.22 14.92 -16.54
N LEU A 354 0.16 14.89 -15.76
CA LEU A 354 -0.46 13.64 -15.30
C LEU A 354 -0.90 12.79 -16.50
N SER A 355 -1.51 13.41 -17.51
CA SER A 355 -1.87 12.74 -18.77
C SER A 355 -0.67 12.12 -19.50
N THR A 356 0.50 12.78 -19.49
CA THR A 356 1.74 12.24 -20.06
C THR A 356 2.24 11.03 -19.27
N PHE A 357 2.26 11.11 -17.94
CA PHE A 357 2.63 9.99 -17.08
C PHE A 357 1.69 8.80 -17.30
N VAL A 358 0.38 9.03 -17.26
CA VAL A 358 -0.63 8.00 -17.49
C VAL A 358 -0.50 7.39 -18.89
N GLY A 359 -0.32 8.22 -19.92
CA GLY A 359 -0.17 7.78 -21.30
C GLY A 359 1.05 6.89 -21.55
N ALA A 360 2.13 7.09 -20.80
CA ALA A 360 3.33 6.24 -20.87
C ALA A 360 3.20 4.98 -20.02
N PHE A 361 2.80 5.10 -18.75
CA PHE A 361 2.85 3.99 -17.80
C PHE A 361 1.66 3.03 -17.94
N GLN A 362 0.44 3.52 -18.13
CA GLN A 362 -0.75 2.66 -18.15
C GLN A 362 -0.69 1.53 -19.20
N PRO A 363 -0.21 1.76 -20.44
CA PRO A 363 -0.04 0.68 -21.42
C PRO A 363 1.04 -0.35 -21.06
N ALA A 364 2.07 0.06 -20.31
CA ALA A 364 3.15 -0.83 -19.86
C ALA A 364 2.75 -1.67 -18.63
N GLY A 365 1.68 -1.28 -17.94
CA GLY A 365 1.18 -1.92 -16.74
C GLY A 365 0.53 -3.29 -16.99
N ILE A 366 0.57 -4.14 -15.96
CA ILE A 366 -0.13 -5.43 -15.94
C ILE A 366 -1.43 -5.26 -15.16
N ASN A 367 -2.54 -5.08 -15.88
CA ASN A 367 -3.80 -4.59 -15.31
C ASN A 367 -4.62 -5.65 -14.55
N THR A 368 -4.37 -6.93 -14.79
CA THR A 368 -5.12 -8.02 -14.17
C THR A 368 -4.23 -9.23 -13.91
N THR A 369 -4.60 -10.07 -12.96
CA THR A 369 -3.96 -11.38 -12.73
C THR A 369 -4.01 -12.25 -13.99
N LEU A 370 -5.07 -12.20 -14.80
CA LEU A 370 -5.12 -12.94 -16.07
C LEU A 370 -4.09 -12.41 -17.08
N GLN A 371 -3.92 -11.10 -17.20
CA GLN A 371 -2.86 -10.52 -18.04
C GLN A 371 -1.49 -10.97 -17.54
N TRP A 372 -1.26 -10.96 -16.21
CA TRP A 372 -0.04 -11.46 -15.60
C TRP A 372 0.23 -12.93 -15.96
N CYS A 373 -0.77 -13.81 -15.85
CA CYS A 373 -0.63 -15.23 -16.23
C CYS A 373 -0.11 -15.39 -17.66
N ASN A 374 -0.63 -14.58 -18.60
CA ASN A 374 -0.19 -14.60 -19.99
C ASN A 374 1.23 -14.05 -20.16
N VAL A 375 1.55 -12.90 -19.55
CA VAL A 375 2.89 -12.28 -19.61
C VAL A 375 3.96 -13.19 -19.02
N CYS A 376 3.63 -13.92 -17.95
CA CYS A 376 4.54 -14.78 -17.23
C CYS A 376 4.57 -16.23 -17.73
N ALA A 377 3.77 -16.58 -18.75
CA ALA A 377 3.54 -17.96 -19.18
C ALA A 377 3.21 -18.91 -17.99
N GLN A 378 2.49 -18.41 -16.99
CA GLN A 378 2.11 -19.15 -15.78
C GLN A 378 0.72 -19.73 -15.95
N THR A 379 0.57 -21.05 -15.80
CA THR A 379 -0.69 -21.76 -16.06
C THR A 379 -1.34 -22.37 -14.81
N GLN A 380 -0.60 -22.44 -13.70
CA GLN A 380 -1.03 -23.19 -12.51
C GLN A 380 -1.10 -22.32 -11.26
N ALA A 381 0.01 -21.66 -10.91
CA ALA A 381 0.12 -20.89 -9.68
C ALA A 381 -0.67 -19.57 -9.72
N ARG A 382 -0.82 -18.92 -8.56
CA ARG A 382 -1.38 -17.56 -8.41
C ARG A 382 -2.76 -17.36 -9.08
N GLY A 383 -3.62 -18.38 -8.99
CA GLY A 383 -4.97 -18.34 -9.58
C GLY A 383 -5.05 -18.58 -11.09
N CYS A 384 -3.93 -18.73 -11.81
CA CYS A 384 -3.93 -18.87 -13.27
C CYS A 384 -4.70 -20.10 -13.77
N ALA A 385 -4.63 -21.24 -13.08
CA ALA A 385 -5.41 -22.42 -13.45
C ALA A 385 -6.92 -22.14 -13.49
N ALA A 386 -7.43 -21.45 -12.46
CA ALA A 386 -8.85 -21.12 -12.35
C ALA A 386 -9.25 -20.07 -13.40
N LEU A 387 -8.41 -19.06 -13.62
CA LEU A 387 -8.67 -18.00 -14.61
C LEU A 387 -8.71 -18.56 -16.04
N PHE A 388 -7.82 -19.48 -16.41
CA PHE A 388 -7.86 -20.12 -17.73
C PHE A 388 -9.02 -21.11 -17.89
N ALA A 389 -9.35 -21.88 -16.85
CA ALA A 389 -10.52 -22.76 -16.87
C ALA A 389 -11.83 -21.98 -17.04
N GLY A 390 -11.96 -20.82 -16.39
CA GLY A 390 -13.13 -19.94 -16.52
C GLY A 390 -13.23 -19.21 -17.87
N ASN A 391 -12.09 -18.95 -18.54
CA ASN A 391 -12.06 -18.31 -19.86
C ASN A 391 -12.30 -19.31 -21.01
N GLY A 392 -12.19 -20.61 -20.74
CA GLY A 392 -12.31 -21.68 -21.72
C GLY A 392 -13.40 -22.69 -21.38
N THR A 393 -14.68 -22.32 -21.35
CA THR A 393 -15.81 -23.20 -21.72
C THR A 393 -17.14 -22.43 -21.71
N GLY A 394 -17.75 -22.27 -22.88
CA GLY A 394 -19.21 -22.27 -22.96
C GLY A 394 -19.75 -23.66 -22.61
N THR A 395 -20.92 -23.68 -21.98
CA THR A 395 -21.75 -24.86 -21.62
C THR A 395 -21.34 -25.71 -20.42
N SER A 396 -21.71 -25.24 -19.22
CA SER A 396 -22.55 -26.00 -18.26
C SER A 396 -23.03 -25.03 -17.19
N GLY A 397 -24.35 -24.81 -17.14
CA GLY A 397 -24.96 -23.77 -16.32
C GLY A 397 -24.72 -23.99 -14.83
N HIS A 398 -23.86 -23.16 -14.25
CA HIS A 398 -24.00 -22.61 -12.89
C HIS A 398 -23.70 -21.12 -13.03
N THR A 399 -24.68 -20.27 -12.74
CA THR A 399 -24.52 -18.82 -12.72
C THR A 399 -23.59 -18.42 -11.57
N ILE A 400 -22.28 -18.50 -11.79
CA ILE A 400 -21.33 -17.71 -11.01
C ILE A 400 -21.43 -16.30 -11.57
N ARG A 401 -22.03 -15.41 -10.79
CA ARG A 401 -21.97 -13.97 -11.07
C ARG A 401 -20.50 -13.58 -11.06
N LEU A 402 -19.97 -13.25 -12.23
CA LEU A 402 -18.81 -12.38 -12.34
C LEU A 402 -19.16 -11.12 -11.56
N VAL A 403 -18.52 -10.94 -10.41
CA VAL A 403 -18.50 -9.66 -9.73
C VAL A 403 -17.62 -8.79 -10.62
N GLU A 404 -18.25 -8.06 -11.52
CA GLU A 404 -17.76 -6.76 -11.95
C GLU A 404 -17.41 -6.00 -10.66
N HIS A 405 -16.14 -5.64 -10.49
CA HIS A 405 -15.66 -4.91 -9.33
C HIS A 405 -16.27 -3.49 -9.35
N ASP A 406 -17.54 -3.40 -8.99
CA ASP A 406 -18.05 -2.19 -8.34
C ASP A 406 -17.28 -2.04 -7.03
N ALA A 407 -16.70 -0.85 -6.85
CA ALA A 407 -16.00 -0.45 -5.65
C ALA A 407 -16.84 -0.76 -4.41
N ILE A 408 -16.43 -1.76 -3.63
CA ILE A 408 -16.98 -1.98 -2.30
C ILE A 408 -16.42 -0.87 -1.41
N SER A 409 -17.20 0.19 -1.29
CA SER A 409 -17.02 1.23 -0.27
C SER A 409 -16.87 0.58 1.12
N PRO A 410 -15.96 1.06 1.99
CA PRO A 410 -15.74 0.50 3.32
C PRO A 410 -16.94 0.52 4.28
N VAL A 411 -18.08 1.06 3.84
CA VAL A 411 -19.35 1.07 4.60
C VAL A 411 -20.10 -0.28 4.51
N GLY A 412 -19.67 -1.21 3.65
CA GLY A 412 -20.39 -2.47 3.38
C GLY A 412 -20.17 -3.64 4.34
N ALA A 413 -19.08 -3.66 5.13
CA ALA A 413 -18.77 -4.80 6.00
C ALA A 413 -19.72 -4.94 7.21
N GLY A 414 -20.39 -3.85 7.62
CA GLY A 414 -21.34 -3.84 8.74
C GLY A 414 -22.73 -4.41 8.41
N PHE A 415 -23.10 -4.52 7.13
CA PHE A 415 -24.46 -4.96 6.74
C PHE A 415 -24.56 -6.44 6.36
N LEU A 416 -23.44 -7.10 6.04
CA LEU A 416 -23.43 -8.55 5.80
C LEU A 416 -23.68 -9.35 7.09
N GLY A 417 -23.21 -8.85 8.25
CA GLY A 417 -23.52 -9.43 9.55
C GLY A 417 -25.00 -9.30 9.93
N ALA A 418 -25.60 -8.12 9.75
CA ALA A 418 -26.99 -7.89 10.11
C ALA A 418 -27.98 -8.68 9.23
N GLY A 419 -27.74 -8.74 7.92
CA GLY A 419 -28.59 -9.49 6.99
C GLY A 419 -28.62 -10.99 7.26
N LEU A 420 -27.44 -11.60 7.48
CA LEU A 420 -27.35 -13.02 7.80
C LEU A 420 -28.02 -13.35 9.15
N THR A 421 -27.87 -12.46 10.13
CA THR A 421 -28.50 -12.63 11.45
C THR A 421 -30.03 -12.61 11.32
N VAL A 422 -30.61 -11.67 10.58
CA VAL A 422 -32.08 -11.62 10.36
C VAL A 422 -32.59 -12.87 9.66
N VAL A 423 -31.87 -13.39 8.67
CA VAL A 423 -32.27 -14.61 7.94
C VAL A 423 -32.20 -15.84 8.84
N VAL A 424 -31.11 -16.02 9.60
CA VAL A 424 -30.93 -17.18 10.49
C VAL A 424 -31.93 -17.16 11.64
N TYR A 425 -32.12 -16.01 12.29
CA TYR A 425 -33.12 -15.88 13.36
C TYR A 425 -34.56 -15.96 12.81
N GLY A 426 -34.82 -15.44 11.61
CA GLY A 426 -36.11 -15.58 10.94
C GLY A 426 -36.47 -17.03 10.64
N LEU A 427 -35.51 -17.81 10.12
CA LEU A 427 -35.66 -19.26 9.90
C LEU A 427 -35.87 -20.01 11.22
N GLY A 428 -35.10 -19.67 12.26
CA GLY A 428 -35.27 -20.25 13.60
C GLY A 428 -36.68 -20.01 14.17
N LEU A 429 -37.18 -18.77 14.07
CA LEU A 429 -38.53 -18.42 14.53
C LEU A 429 -39.62 -19.11 13.69
N ALA A 430 -39.43 -19.26 12.38
CA ALA A 430 -40.36 -19.97 11.51
C ALA A 430 -40.45 -21.47 11.86
N ILE A 431 -39.31 -22.11 12.15
CA ILE A 431 -39.26 -23.52 12.59
C ILE A 431 -39.95 -23.68 13.94
N LEU A 432 -39.70 -22.79 14.90
CA LEU A 432 -40.33 -22.83 16.22
C LEU A 432 -41.85 -22.59 16.14
N ALA A 433 -42.32 -21.77 15.19
CA ALA A 433 -43.75 -21.59 14.92
C ALA A 433 -44.37 -22.83 14.26
N TYR A 434 -43.68 -23.46 13.31
CA TYR A 434 -44.12 -24.70 12.65
C TYR A 434 -44.22 -25.88 13.61
N LEU A 435 -43.28 -25.99 14.56
CA LEU A 435 -43.29 -27.02 15.61
C LEU A 435 -44.27 -26.73 16.76
N GLY A 436 -45.07 -25.65 16.67
CA GLY A 436 -46.08 -25.29 17.67
C GLY A 436 -45.52 -24.75 18.99
N LEU A 437 -44.22 -24.45 19.04
CA LEU A 437 -43.52 -23.95 20.23
C LEU A 437 -43.61 -22.42 20.38
N LEU A 438 -44.06 -21.70 19.35
CA LEU A 438 -44.41 -20.28 19.39
C LEU A 438 -45.92 -20.10 19.23
N THR A 439 -46.60 -19.68 20.30
CA THR A 439 -48.02 -19.31 20.27
C THR A 439 -48.18 -17.79 20.27
N PHE A 440 -48.58 -17.22 19.14
CA PHE A 440 -48.96 -15.80 19.08
C PHE A 440 -50.38 -15.63 19.63
N GLY A 441 -50.48 -15.22 20.89
CA GLY A 441 -51.76 -15.00 21.57
C GLY A 441 -52.58 -13.89 20.91
N LYS A 442 -53.80 -14.22 20.47
CA LYS A 442 -54.79 -13.23 20.02
C LYS A 442 -55.29 -12.45 21.23
N ARG A 443 -54.85 -11.19 21.38
CA ARG A 443 -55.49 -10.23 22.29
C ARG A 443 -56.91 -9.94 21.77
N ALA A 444 -57.91 -10.48 22.45
CA ALA A 444 -59.31 -10.16 22.23
C ALA A 444 -59.58 -8.69 22.60
N ARG A 445 -60.02 -7.88 21.63
CA ARG A 445 -60.63 -6.57 21.90
C ARG A 445 -62.11 -6.80 22.20
N THR A 446 -62.47 -6.81 23.48
CA THR A 446 -63.86 -6.77 23.92
C THR A 446 -64.37 -5.34 23.76
N ALA A 447 -65.21 -5.11 22.75
CA ALA A 447 -65.95 -3.87 22.59
C ALA A 447 -67.20 -3.91 23.49
N SER A 448 -67.20 -3.13 24.57
CA SER A 448 -68.41 -2.78 25.31
C SER A 448 -68.94 -1.46 24.78
N ARG A 449 -70.16 -1.48 24.24
CA ARG A 449 -70.90 -0.31 23.79
C ARG A 449 -72.22 -0.32 24.57
N GLN A 450 -72.38 0.59 25.52
CA GLN A 450 -73.67 0.85 26.18
C GLN A 450 -73.99 2.34 26.11
N LYS A 451 -75.17 2.62 25.54
CA LYS A 451 -75.88 3.90 25.38
C LYS A 451 -76.01 4.63 26.74
N TYR A 452 -76.16 5.96 26.82
CA TYR A 452 -77.35 6.73 26.43
C TYR A 452 -77.14 8.20 26.91
N GLY A 453 -77.77 9.19 26.25
CA GLY A 453 -78.26 10.39 26.97
C GLY A 453 -77.60 11.74 26.68
N THR A 454 -78.38 12.57 26.00
CA THR A 454 -78.38 14.01 25.70
C THR A 454 -78.20 15.00 26.88
N ASN A 455 -77.71 16.20 26.50
CA ASN A 455 -77.77 17.54 27.15
C ASN A 455 -76.92 17.70 28.42
N ASP A 456 -76.16 18.77 28.65
CA ASP A 456 -76.57 20.18 28.63
C ASP A 456 -75.35 21.14 28.54
N HIS A 457 -75.64 22.40 28.28
CA HIS A 457 -74.76 23.55 28.10
C HIS A 457 -73.79 23.85 29.28
N THR A 458 -72.79 24.70 29.01
CA THR A 458 -72.50 26.00 29.70
C THR A 458 -71.01 26.24 30.02
N GLU A 459 -70.50 27.34 29.43
CA GLU A 459 -69.49 28.32 29.91
C GLU A 459 -68.01 27.91 30.19
N LEU A 460 -67.05 28.48 29.44
CA LEU A 460 -66.35 29.76 29.64
C LEU A 460 -65.23 29.67 30.70
N HIS A 461 -63.97 29.68 30.26
CA HIS A 461 -63.04 30.77 30.56
C HIS A 461 -61.71 30.57 29.82
N SER A 462 -61.46 31.48 28.87
CA SER A 462 -60.14 31.85 28.42
C SER A 462 -59.44 32.68 29.50
N SER A 463 -58.16 32.42 29.75
CA SER A 463 -57.20 33.49 30.03
C SER A 463 -55.84 33.13 29.46
N VAL A 464 -55.37 34.06 28.64
CA VAL A 464 -54.04 34.22 28.05
C VAL A 464 -53.30 35.23 28.93
N SER A 465 -51.97 35.24 28.78
CA SER A 465 -51.00 36.29 29.18
C SER A 465 -50.51 36.18 30.63
N ASP A 466 -49.23 36.40 30.94
CA ASP A 466 -48.10 36.99 30.21
C ASP A 466 -46.79 36.55 30.90
N SER A 467 -45.67 36.42 30.17
CA SER A 467 -44.45 37.25 30.26
C SER A 467 -44.20 37.89 31.65
N ASP A 468 -43.00 37.89 32.27
CA ASP A 468 -41.66 38.13 31.74
C ASP A 468 -40.61 37.95 32.92
N PRO A 469 -39.32 38.37 32.88
CA PRO A 469 -38.19 37.52 33.29
C PRO A 469 -37.29 38.11 34.42
N ILE A 470 -36.11 37.48 34.59
CA ILE A 470 -34.81 38.00 35.11
C ILE A 470 -34.61 38.07 36.64
N HIS A 471 -33.66 37.28 37.19
CA HIS A 471 -32.34 37.70 37.70
C HIS A 471 -31.71 36.69 38.68
N ALA A 472 -30.36 36.62 38.59
CA ALA A 472 -29.35 35.99 39.45
C ALA A 472 -28.97 34.54 39.11
#